data_AF-A0A5E6NJM9-F1
#
_entry.id   AF-A0A5E6NJM9-F1
#
_cell.length_a   1.000
_cell.length_b   1.000
_cell.length_c   1.000
_cell.angle_alpha   90.00
_cell.angle_beta   90.00
_cell.angle_gamma   90.00
#
_symmetry.space_group_name_H-M   'P 1'
#
loop_
_entity.id
_entity.type
_entity.pdbx_description
1 polymer ?
#
loop_
_entity_poly.entity_id
_entity_poly.type
_entity_poly.pdbx_seq_one_letter_code
_entity_poly.pdbx_strand_id
1 'polypeptide(L)' 'MDVLPADGSDPVKNFLTIEHELAKYDQELADKPRLLAINKMDLLSADERAAVSAKIIKAIKYKGQVFHISALNGL' A
#
# COMPACT_ATOMS: atom_id res chain seq x y z
N MET A 1 -2.03 1.09 -3.20
CA MET A 1 -0.87 1.91 -2.78
C MET A 1 0.29 1.57 -3.68
N ASP A 2 0.98 2.56 -4.21
CA ASP A 2 2.15 2.34 -5.07
C ASP A 2 3.41 2.18 -4.22
N VAL A 3 4.24 1.16 -4.50
CA VAL A 3 5.47 0.88 -3.73
C VAL A 3 6.61 1.86 -4.04
N LEU A 4 6.62 2.40 -5.26
CA LEU A 4 7.58 3.39 -5.74
C LEU A 4 6.80 4.49 -6.49
N PRO A 5 6.35 5.53 -5.77
CA PRO A 5 5.64 6.66 -6.39
C PRO A 5 6.53 7.39 -7.40
N ALA A 6 5.96 7.80 -8.55
CA ALA A 6 6.73 8.44 -9.63
C ALA A 6 7.22 9.85 -9.27
N ASP A 7 6.55 10.49 -8.30
CA ASP A 7 6.90 11.80 -7.75
C ASP A 7 7.92 11.71 -6.60
N GLY A 8 8.41 10.50 -6.28
CA GLY A 8 9.36 10.26 -5.19
C GLY A 8 8.77 10.40 -3.78
N SER A 9 7.45 10.50 -3.66
CA SER A 9 6.78 10.55 -2.35
C SER A 9 6.95 9.25 -1.56
N ASP A 10 6.82 9.33 -0.23
CA ASP A 10 6.90 8.16 0.64
C ASP A 10 5.57 7.38 0.61
N PRO A 11 5.58 6.10 0.16
CA PRO A 11 4.37 5.29 0.09
C PRO A 11 3.67 5.10 1.44
N VAL A 12 4.43 5.01 2.54
CA VAL A 12 3.88 4.89 3.90
C VAL A 12 3.12 6.15 4.27
N LYS A 13 3.74 7.32 4.02
CA LYS A 13 3.10 8.61 4.28
C LYS A 13 1.83 8.78 3.46
N ASN A 14 1.87 8.44 2.17
CA ASN A 14 0.71 8.53 1.28
C ASN A 14 -0.45 7.67 1.78
N PHE A 15 -0.17 6.42 2.18
CA PHE A 15 -1.18 5.53 2.75
C PHE A 15 -1.83 6.15 4.00
N LEU A 16 -1.01 6.59 4.96
CA LEU A 16 -1.53 7.17 6.22
C LEU A 16 -2.33 8.46 5.98
N THR A 17 -1.94 9.28 5.02
CA THR A 17 -2.71 10.47 4.62
C THR A 17 -4.10 10.09 4.14
N ILE A 18 -4.19 9.11 3.22
CA ILE A 18 -5.48 8.64 2.68
C ILE A 18 -6.35 8.04 3.80
N GLU A 19 -5.76 7.25 4.70
CA GLU A 19 -6.50 6.69 5.84
C GLU A 19 -7.09 7.79 6.74
N HIS A 20 -6.32 8.84 7.03
CA HIS A 20 -6.80 9.96 7.82
C HIS A 20 -7.88 10.77 7.11
N GLU A 21 -7.77 10.97 5.80
CA GLU A 21 -8.79 11.65 5.00
C GLU A 21 -10.08 10.86 4.93
N LEU A 22 -9.98 9.53 4.75
CA LEU A 22 -11.14 8.64 4.71
C LEU A 22 -11.88 8.65 6.05
N ALA A 23 -11.16 8.53 7.17
CA ALA A 23 -11.77 8.58 8.50
C ALA A 23 -12.44 9.93 8.81
N LYS A 24 -11.89 11.03 8.30
CA LYS A 24 -12.51 12.36 8.41
C LYS A 24 -13.76 12.50 7.54
N TYR A 25 -13.79 11.85 6.39
CA TYR A 25 -14.92 11.91 5.47
C TYR A 25 -16.09 11.06 5.98
N ASP A 26 -15.83 9.81 6.36
CA ASP A 26 -16.83 8.86 6.82
C ASP A 26 -16.15 7.75 7.66
N GLN A 27 -16.43 7.77 8.97
CA GLN A 27 -15.90 6.79 9.91
C GLN A 27 -16.45 5.38 9.65
N GLU A 28 -17.73 5.24 9.30
CA GLU A 28 -18.33 3.93 9.01
C GLU A 28 -17.69 3.30 7.78
N LEU A 29 -17.36 4.11 6.77
CA LEU A 29 -16.62 3.65 5.59
C LEU A 29 -15.18 3.25 5.92
N ALA A 30 -14.49 4.01 6.78
CA ALA A 30 -13.13 3.71 7.22
C ALA A 30 -13.04 2.39 8.01
N ASP A 31 -14.09 2.04 8.75
CA ASP A 31 -14.15 0.82 9.58
C ASP A 31 -14.51 -0.44 8.78
N LYS A 32 -14.94 -0.31 7.51
CA LYS A 32 -15.24 -1.48 6.67
C LYS A 32 -13.98 -2.35 6.47
N PRO A 33 -14.16 -3.69 6.35
CA PRO A 33 -13.09 -4.56 5.91
C PRO A 33 -12.54 -4.09 4.56
N ARG A 34 -11.21 -3.96 4.49
CA ARG A 34 -10.51 -3.48 3.30
C ARG A 34 -9.40 -4.45 2.92
N LEU A 35 -8.96 -4.35 1.68
CA LEU A 35 -7.81 -5.09 1.13
C LEU A 35 -6.73 -4.07 0.77
N LEU A 36 -5.48 -4.38 1.08
CA LEU A 36 -4.34 -3.56 0.67
C LEU A 36 -3.72 -4.14 -0.60
N ALA A 37 -3.93 -3.48 -1.73
CA ALA A 37 -3.17 -3.77 -2.95
C ALA A 37 -1.89 -2.93 -3.00
N ILE A 38 -0.74 -3.57 -2.89
CA ILE A 38 0.58 -2.98 -3.12
C ILE A 38 0.90 -3.14 -4.60
N ASN A 39 0.92 -2.02 -5.31
CA ASN A 39 1.07 -1.94 -6.76
C ASN A 39 2.49 -1.51 -7.16
N LYS A 40 2.81 -1.75 -8.43
CA LYS A 40 4.11 -1.49 -9.09
C LYS A 40 5.25 -2.38 -8.57
N MET A 41 4.90 -3.62 -8.18
CA MET A 41 5.88 -4.59 -7.68
C MET A 41 6.91 -5.02 -8.74
N ASP A 42 6.61 -4.78 -10.02
CA ASP A 42 7.52 -4.96 -11.16
C ASP A 42 8.77 -4.07 -11.09
N LEU A 43 8.70 -2.92 -10.42
CA LEU A 43 9.84 -2.02 -10.26
C LEU A 43 10.88 -2.51 -9.24
N LEU A 44 10.56 -3.56 -8.49
CA LEU A 44 11.45 -4.19 -7.52
C LEU A 44 11.96 -5.52 -8.04
N SER A 45 13.23 -5.81 -7.77
CA SER A 45 13.80 -7.15 -8.01
C SER A 45 13.09 -8.20 -7.15
N ALA A 46 13.08 -9.46 -7.60
CA ALA A 46 12.40 -10.55 -6.90
C ALA A 46 12.83 -10.67 -5.42
N ASP A 47 14.12 -10.45 -5.16
CA ASP A 47 14.71 -10.57 -3.83
C ASP A 47 14.31 -9.40 -2.90
N GLU A 48 14.03 -8.22 -3.45
CA GLU A 48 13.65 -7.03 -2.68
C GLU A 48 12.16 -6.98 -2.34
N ARG A 49 11.30 -7.55 -3.20
CA ARG A 49 9.83 -7.47 -3.06
C ARG A 49 9.34 -7.86 -1.68
N ALA A 50 9.80 -9.00 -1.16
CA ALA A 50 9.39 -9.51 0.15
C ALA A 50 9.83 -8.58 1.28
N ALA A 51 11.09 -8.13 1.25
CA ALA A 51 11.66 -7.26 2.27
C ALA A 51 10.99 -5.87 2.29
N VAL A 52 10.81 -5.26 1.12
CA VAL A 52 10.15 -3.95 0.99
C VAL A 52 8.70 -4.04 1.42
N SER A 53 7.97 -5.07 0.95
CA SER A 53 6.58 -5.28 1.37
C SER A 53 6.46 -5.45 2.88
N ALA A 54 7.29 -6.31 3.49
CA ALA A 54 7.25 -6.53 4.93
C ALA A 54 7.55 -5.25 5.72
N LYS A 55 8.52 -4.45 5.26
CA LYS A 55 8.85 -3.15 5.86
C LYS A 55 7.67 -2.19 5.81
N ILE A 56 7.00 -2.08 4.65
CA ILE A 56 5.86 -1.18 4.48
C ILE A 56 4.68 -1.63 5.34
N ILE A 57 4.26 -2.90 5.25
CA ILE A 57 3.14 -3.46 6.03
C ILE A 57 3.36 -3.21 7.54
N LYS A 58 4.59 -3.43 8.02
CA LYS A 58 4.96 -3.16 9.41
C LYS A 58 4.85 -1.68 9.77
N ALA A 59 5.29 -0.78 8.88
CA ALA A 59 5.26 0.67 9.11
C ALA A 59 3.82 1.22 9.21
N ILE A 60 2.92 0.77 8.34
CA ILE A 60 1.50 1.18 8.34
C ILE A 60 0.64 0.40 9.36
N LYS A 61 1.22 -0.61 10.04
CA LYS A 61 0.54 -1.47 11.02
C LYS A 61 -0.74 -2.13 10.50
N TYR A 62 -0.77 -2.43 9.20
CA TYR A 62 -1.95 -2.98 8.55
C TYR A 62 -2.13 -4.46 8.92
N LYS A 63 -3.38 -4.85 9.22
CA LYS A 63 -3.73 -6.20 9.70
C LYS A 63 -4.67 -6.96 8.75
N GLY A 64 -5.10 -6.33 7.66
CA GLY A 64 -6.00 -6.93 6.67
C GLY A 64 -5.26 -7.78 5.65
N GLN A 65 -5.98 -8.23 4.63
CA GLN A 65 -5.39 -8.98 3.52
C GLN A 65 -4.57 -8.05 2.62
N VAL A 66 -3.40 -8.53 2.22
CA VAL A 66 -2.47 -7.79 1.36
C VAL A 66 -2.28 -8.55 0.06
N PHE A 67 -2.36 -7.83 -1.06
CA PHE A 67 -2.15 -8.34 -2.41
C PHE A 67 -1.00 -7.57 -3.06
N HIS A 68 -0.15 -8.29 -3.78
CA HIS A 68 0.90 -7.72 -4.61
C HIS A 68 0.43 -7.75 -6.05
N ILE A 69 0.41 -6.59 -6.71
CA ILE A 69 -0.06 -6.48 -8.10
C ILE A 69 0.94 -5.68 -8.94
N SER A 70 0.87 -5.87 -10.26
CA SER A 70 1.54 -5.02 -11.24
C SER A 70 0.57 -4.65 -12.36
N ALA A 71 0.15 -3.38 -12.40
CA ALA A 71 -0.76 -2.90 -13.43
C ALA A 71 -0.15 -2.90 -14.86
N LEU A 72 1.18 -2.85 -15.00
CA LEU A 72 1.86 -2.89 -16.30
C LEU A 72 1.95 -4.31 -16.87
N ASN A 73 2.15 -5.30 -16.00
CA ASN A 73 2.43 -6.68 -16.43
C ASN A 73 1.31 -7.67 -16.11
N GLY A 74 0.20 -7.22 -15.51
CA GLY A 74 -1.00 -8.06 -15.26
C GLY A 74 -0.73 -9.26 -14.35
N LEU A 75 0.19 -9.12 -13.40
CA LEU A 75 0.52 -10.13 -12.38
C LEU A 75 -0.50 -10.13 -11.24
#